data_AF-A0A2G2MXE3-F1
#
_entry.id   AF-A0A2G2MXE3-F1
#
_cell.length_a   1.000
_cell.length_b   1.000
_cell.length_c   1.000
_cell.angle_alpha   90.00
_cell.angle_beta   90.00
_cell.angle_gamma   90.00
#
_symmetry.space_group_name_H-M   'P 1'
#
loop_
_entity.id
_entity.type
_entity.pdbx_description
1 polymer ?
#
loop_
_entity_poly.entity_id
_entity_poly.type
_entity_poly.pdbx_seq_one_letter_code
_entity_poly.pdbx_strand_id
1 'polypeptide(L)'
;MRKILLLAMLMTVTSFAQMPDTKQLIVVTTKNWSTPNGTLQRFEKEGNSWQKVGKAIKIKLGRNGLGWGIGLHTTPKNAKTIKKEGDGKAPAGIFSLKQAFGYAPFKIEYPYEVYKETDHCVDDVNSKLYNKIVDSTKVKIDYKSKEHMKFPKDYYKYGIVVNHNHIDEYGAKKGAGSCIFMHIKKVPTAGCTVMNEREMKEIMKWLNADKNPLLLQGTKEVVTGLWKRIKLSK
;
A
#
# COMPACT_ATOMS: atom_id res chain seq x y z
N MET A 1 -29.16 -22.93 -50.40
CA MET A 1 -28.02 -22.15 -49.85
C MET A 1 -28.03 -22.26 -48.32
N ARG A 2 -27.14 -23.08 -47.73
CA ARG A 2 -27.03 -23.24 -46.27
C ARG A 2 -26.12 -22.13 -45.72
N LYS A 3 -26.65 -21.24 -44.88
CA LYS A 3 -25.84 -20.29 -44.11
C LYS A 3 -25.37 -20.98 -42.83
N ILE A 4 -24.06 -21.20 -42.71
CA ILE A 4 -23.41 -21.65 -41.47
C ILE A 4 -23.08 -20.39 -40.66
N LEU A 5 -23.72 -20.21 -39.51
CA LEU A 5 -23.36 -19.18 -38.54
C LEU A 5 -22.18 -19.71 -37.71
N LEU A 6 -20.98 -19.15 -37.88
CA LEU A 6 -19.89 -19.37 -36.93
C LEU A 6 -20.12 -18.49 -35.70
N LEU A 7 -20.35 -19.15 -34.55
CA LEU A 7 -20.39 -18.49 -33.25
C LEU A 7 -18.95 -18.37 -32.73
N ALA A 8 -18.37 -17.17 -32.77
CA ALA A 8 -17.06 -16.90 -32.18
C ALA A 8 -17.20 -16.82 -30.65
N MET A 9 -16.78 -17.86 -29.95
CA MET A 9 -16.73 -17.89 -28.49
C MET A 9 -15.52 -17.08 -28.01
N LEU A 10 -15.75 -15.84 -27.54
CA LEU A 10 -14.71 -15.06 -26.86
C LEU A 10 -14.37 -15.75 -25.54
N MET A 11 -13.21 -16.41 -25.48
CA MET A 11 -12.62 -16.80 -24.20
C MET A 11 -12.07 -15.56 -23.51
N THR A 12 -12.74 -15.12 -22.45
CA THR A 12 -12.22 -14.10 -21.56
C THR A 12 -11.12 -14.71 -20.69
N VAL A 13 -9.87 -14.49 -21.06
CA VAL A 13 -8.73 -14.81 -20.19
C VAL A 13 -8.73 -13.79 -19.05
N THR A 14 -9.22 -14.19 -17.88
CA THR A 14 -9.06 -13.42 -16.67
C THR A 14 -7.59 -13.51 -16.23
N SER A 15 -6.77 -12.52 -16.60
CA SER A 15 -5.46 -12.32 -15.99
C SER A 15 -5.67 -12.00 -14.50
N PHE A 16 -5.60 -13.02 -13.65
CA PHE A 16 -5.31 -12.79 -12.25
C PHE A 16 -3.89 -12.22 -12.17
N ALA A 17 -3.72 -11.08 -11.50
CA ALA A 17 -2.39 -10.56 -11.21
C ALA A 17 -1.62 -11.65 -10.44
N GLN A 18 -0.63 -12.25 -11.10
CA GLN A 18 0.22 -13.27 -10.49
C GLN A 18 1.02 -12.61 -9.36
N MET A 19 1.05 -13.27 -8.20
CA MET A 19 1.87 -12.84 -7.06
C MET A 19 3.33 -12.75 -7.51
N PRO A 20 4.04 -11.63 -7.29
CA PRO A 20 5.45 -11.54 -7.65
C PRO A 20 6.28 -12.52 -6.80
N ASP A 21 7.41 -12.99 -7.33
CA ASP A 21 8.39 -13.74 -6.53
C ASP A 21 9.04 -12.80 -5.52
N THR A 22 8.43 -12.75 -4.33
CA THR A 22 8.84 -11.87 -3.24
C THR A 22 9.83 -12.58 -2.31
N LYS A 23 10.90 -11.86 -1.97
CA LYS A 23 11.92 -12.27 -1.00
C LYS A 23 11.97 -11.35 0.23
N GLN A 24 11.14 -10.31 0.27
CA GLN A 24 11.02 -9.37 1.39
C GLN A 24 9.55 -9.12 1.73
N LEU A 25 9.20 -9.27 3.02
CA LEU A 25 7.84 -9.04 3.49
C LEU A 25 7.84 -8.14 4.71
N ILE A 26 7.08 -7.05 4.64
CA ILE A 26 6.67 -6.25 5.80
C ILE A 26 5.32 -6.78 6.26
N VAL A 27 5.22 -7.15 7.52
CA VAL A 27 4.03 -7.82 8.07
C VAL A 27 3.49 -7.00 9.20
N VAL A 28 2.33 -6.40 8.98
CA VAL A 28 1.63 -5.58 9.96
C VAL A 28 0.44 -6.36 10.51
N THR A 29 0.45 -6.58 11.82
CA THR A 29 -0.61 -7.31 12.54
C THR A 29 -1.29 -6.43 13.58
N THR A 30 -2.63 -6.45 13.60
CA THR A 30 -3.44 -5.86 14.68
C THR A 30 -4.19 -6.93 15.47
N LYS A 31 -4.63 -6.58 16.68
CA LYS A 31 -5.47 -7.46 17.52
C LYS A 31 -6.86 -7.66 16.92
N ASN A 32 -7.46 -6.61 16.35
CA ASN A 32 -8.79 -6.63 15.76
C ASN A 32 -8.92 -5.53 14.68
N TRP A 33 -10.10 -5.44 14.07
CA TRP A 33 -10.40 -4.53 12.96
C TRP A 33 -10.55 -3.06 13.34
N SER A 34 -10.76 -2.74 14.63
CA SER A 34 -11.07 -1.38 15.09
C SER A 34 -9.89 -0.70 15.80
N THR A 35 -8.89 -1.46 16.27
CA THR A 35 -7.76 -0.88 16.98
C THR A 35 -6.81 -0.17 16.02
N PRO A 36 -6.35 1.05 16.35
CA PRO A 36 -5.32 1.74 15.58
C PRO A 36 -3.91 1.26 15.96
N ASN A 37 -3.76 0.31 16.90
CA ASN A 37 -2.46 -0.17 17.35
C ASN A 37 -2.09 -1.47 16.65
N GLY A 38 -0.86 -1.56 16.16
CA GLY A 38 -0.36 -2.78 15.54
C GLY A 38 1.11 -3.02 15.84
N THR A 39 1.63 -4.07 15.23
CA THR A 39 3.05 -4.39 15.24
C THR A 39 3.49 -4.73 13.82
N LEU A 40 4.62 -4.16 13.41
CA LEU A 40 5.28 -4.42 12.14
C LEU A 40 6.48 -5.34 12.38
N GLN A 41 6.58 -6.42 11.61
CA GLN A 41 7.75 -7.30 11.58
C GLN A 41 8.22 -7.44 10.14
N ARG A 42 9.52 -7.32 9.91
CA ARG A 42 10.15 -7.60 8.62
C ARG A 42 10.55 -9.06 8.52
N PHE A 43 10.48 -9.61 7.32
CA PHE A 43 10.93 -10.94 6.99
C PHE A 43 11.69 -10.96 5.67
N GLU A 44 12.69 -11.84 5.59
CA GLU A 44 13.37 -12.20 4.35
C GLU A 44 13.21 -13.68 4.04
N LYS A 45 13.17 -14.00 2.75
CA LYS A 45 13.11 -15.37 2.25
C LYS A 45 14.52 -15.86 1.98
N GLU A 46 14.96 -16.86 2.73
CA GLU A 46 16.22 -17.58 2.55
C GLU A 46 15.89 -19.01 2.12
N GLY A 47 16.22 -19.36 0.87
CA GLY A 47 15.74 -20.58 0.24
C GLY A 47 14.21 -20.65 0.24
N ASN A 48 13.66 -21.66 0.92
CA ASN A 48 12.20 -21.84 1.05
C ASN A 48 11.63 -21.36 2.39
N SER A 49 12.45 -20.72 3.23
CA SER A 49 12.08 -20.36 4.60
C SER A 49 12.06 -18.84 4.79
N TRP A 50 11.06 -18.35 5.53
CA TRP A 50 10.96 -16.94 5.90
C TRP A 50 11.58 -16.71 7.29
N GLN A 51 12.57 -15.83 7.37
CA GLN A 51 13.26 -15.46 8.59
C GLN A 51 12.87 -14.06 9.04
N LYS A 52 12.76 -13.84 10.34
CA LYS A 52 12.51 -12.50 10.90
C LYS A 52 13.77 -11.65 10.79
N VAL A 53 13.62 -10.41 10.36
CA VAL A 53 14.71 -9.42 10.33
C VAL A 53 14.48 -8.32 11.36
N GLY A 54 15.42 -8.20 12.29
CA GLY A 54 15.40 -7.20 13.35
C GLY A 54 14.22 -7.34 14.33
N LYS A 55 14.10 -6.35 15.22
CA LYS A 55 13.04 -6.30 16.24
C LYS A 55 11.70 -5.90 15.62
N ALA A 56 10.62 -6.36 16.23
CA ALA A 56 9.28 -5.91 15.87
C ALA A 56 9.06 -4.44 16.29
N ILE A 57 8.40 -3.67 15.44
CA ILE A 57 8.19 -2.23 15.61
C ILE A 57 6.74 -1.97 16.04
N LYS A 58 6.54 -1.12 17.04
CA LYS A 58 5.20 -0.66 17.43
C LYS A 58 4.74 0.43 16.49
N ILE A 59 3.58 0.22 15.87
CA ILE A 59 3.03 1.12 14.86
C ILE A 59 1.64 1.60 15.25
N LYS A 60 1.22 2.73 14.69
CA LYS A 60 -0.18 3.16 14.65
C LYS A 60 -0.69 3.07 13.22
N LEU A 61 -1.99 2.87 13.05
CA LEU A 61 -2.67 2.81 11.76
C LEU A 61 -3.71 3.93 11.64
N GLY A 62 -4.67 3.77 10.74
CA GLY A 62 -5.89 4.58 10.71
C GLY A 62 -6.58 4.58 12.08
N ARG A 63 -7.10 5.73 12.50
CA ARG A 63 -7.79 5.95 13.79
C ARG A 63 -8.93 4.96 14.07
N ASN A 64 -9.55 4.42 13.03
CA ASN A 64 -10.62 3.43 13.08
C ASN A 64 -10.16 2.00 12.77
N GLY A 65 -8.84 1.74 12.79
CA GLY A 65 -8.23 0.44 12.58
C GLY A 65 -8.06 0.08 11.10
N LEU A 66 -8.56 -1.09 10.71
CA LEU A 66 -8.37 -1.70 9.39
C LEU A 66 -9.69 -1.84 8.63
N GLY A 67 -9.59 -1.91 7.31
CA GLY A 67 -10.64 -2.37 6.39
C GLY A 67 -10.02 -2.98 5.14
N TRP A 68 -10.65 -3.98 4.54
CA TRP A 68 -10.15 -4.63 3.32
C TRP A 68 -9.93 -3.60 2.21
N GLY A 69 -8.67 -3.49 1.76
CA GLY A 69 -8.26 -2.61 0.67
C GLY A 69 -8.22 -3.33 -0.68
N ILE A 70 -7.72 -2.63 -1.70
CA ILE A 70 -7.53 -3.13 -3.06
C ILE A 70 -6.03 -3.30 -3.28
N GLY A 71 -5.59 -4.53 -3.54
CA GLY A 71 -4.19 -4.92 -3.68
C GLY A 71 -4.05 -6.29 -4.34
N LEU A 72 -2.95 -6.99 -4.08
CA LEU A 72 -2.60 -8.31 -4.64
C LEU A 72 -3.34 -9.47 -3.93
N HIS A 73 -4.65 -9.33 -3.79
CA HIS A 73 -5.51 -10.29 -3.11
C HIS A 73 -6.97 -10.12 -3.56
N THR A 74 -7.75 -11.19 -3.42
CA THR A 74 -9.21 -11.11 -3.57
C THR A 74 -9.84 -10.81 -2.22
N THR A 75 -10.65 -9.75 -2.15
CA THR A 75 -11.48 -9.48 -0.97
C THR A 75 -12.48 -10.63 -0.75
N PRO A 76 -12.53 -11.24 0.45
CA PRO A 76 -13.49 -12.30 0.73
C PRO A 76 -14.94 -11.85 0.52
N LYS A 77 -15.80 -12.71 -0.05
CA LYS A 77 -17.23 -12.38 -0.29
C LYS A 77 -17.98 -12.02 1.00
N ASN A 78 -17.58 -12.59 2.14
CA ASN A 78 -18.16 -12.34 3.45
C ASN A 78 -17.41 -11.25 4.26
N ALA A 79 -16.55 -10.45 3.62
CA ALA A 79 -15.80 -9.39 4.27
C ALA A 79 -16.76 -8.30 4.82
N LYS A 80 -16.75 -8.12 6.14
CA LYS A 80 -17.64 -7.17 6.83
C LYS A 80 -17.12 -5.73 6.86
N THR A 81 -15.80 -5.55 6.79
CA THR A 81 -15.16 -4.24 6.90
C THR A 81 -14.36 -3.95 5.65
N ILE A 82 -14.92 -3.14 4.76
CA ILE A 82 -14.30 -2.73 3.49
C ILE A 82 -13.82 -1.29 3.64
N LYS A 83 -12.59 -1.02 3.18
CA LYS A 83 -12.03 0.33 3.20
C LYS A 83 -12.80 1.25 2.24
N LYS A 84 -13.01 2.50 2.65
CA LYS A 84 -13.60 3.58 1.87
C LYS A 84 -12.82 4.89 2.08
N GLU A 85 -13.03 5.84 1.20
CA GLU A 85 -12.47 7.19 1.37
C GLU A 85 -12.98 7.84 2.67
N GLY A 86 -12.10 8.50 3.40
CA GLY A 86 -12.44 9.19 4.66
C GLY A 86 -12.82 8.31 5.87
N ASP A 87 -12.84 6.99 5.73
CA ASP A 87 -13.30 6.05 6.77
C ASP A 87 -12.39 5.95 8.02
N GLY A 88 -11.20 6.56 7.96
CA GLY A 88 -10.23 6.52 9.04
C GLY A 88 -9.53 5.17 9.20
N LYS A 89 -9.58 4.28 8.21
CA LYS A 89 -9.03 2.91 8.26
C LYS A 89 -7.83 2.74 7.34
N ALA A 90 -6.84 1.99 7.82
CA ALA A 90 -5.75 1.52 6.97
C ALA A 90 -6.17 0.28 6.15
N PRO A 91 -5.61 0.07 4.94
CA PRO A 91 -6.02 -1.05 4.10
C PRO A 91 -5.45 -2.37 4.63
N ALA A 92 -6.30 -3.39 4.72
CA ALA A 92 -5.90 -4.77 4.97
C ALA A 92 -5.81 -5.53 3.63
N GLY A 93 -4.79 -6.36 3.46
CA GLY A 93 -4.49 -7.05 2.20
C GLY A 93 -3.00 -7.32 2.00
N ILE A 94 -2.66 -7.68 0.76
CA ILE A 94 -1.28 -7.74 0.27
C ILE A 94 -1.10 -6.58 -0.70
N PHE A 95 -0.04 -5.79 -0.56
CA PHE A 95 0.22 -4.63 -1.40
C PHE A 95 1.66 -4.67 -1.89
N SER A 96 1.87 -4.36 -3.17
CA SER A 96 3.21 -3.96 -3.61
C SER A 96 3.58 -2.62 -2.99
N LEU A 97 4.87 -2.43 -2.77
CA LEU A 97 5.43 -1.15 -2.40
C LEU A 97 5.96 -0.47 -3.67
N LYS A 98 5.65 0.82 -3.81
CA LYS A 98 6.14 1.68 -4.89
C LYS A 98 7.44 2.33 -4.43
N GLN A 99 7.71 3.58 -4.79
CA GLN A 99 8.89 4.30 -4.30
C GLN A 99 8.84 4.56 -2.79
N ALA A 100 10.01 4.52 -2.17
CA ALA A 100 10.27 5.29 -0.97
C ALA A 100 10.38 6.78 -1.31
N PHE A 101 10.24 7.66 -0.32
CA PHE A 101 10.32 9.09 -0.54
C PHE A 101 10.83 9.86 0.67
N GLY A 102 11.17 11.13 0.45
CA GLY A 102 11.42 12.11 1.50
C GLY A 102 11.76 13.49 0.95
N TYR A 103 12.30 14.36 1.80
CA TYR A 103 12.47 15.78 1.48
C TYR A 103 13.87 16.14 0.97
N ALA A 104 14.81 15.20 1.03
CA ALA A 104 16.20 15.38 0.63
C ALA A 104 16.77 14.05 0.11
N PRO A 105 17.85 14.07 -0.70
CA PRO A 105 18.48 12.85 -1.19
C PRO A 105 18.83 11.87 -0.06
N PHE A 106 18.52 10.58 -0.27
CA PHE A 106 18.80 9.51 0.68
C PHE A 106 19.21 8.24 -0.05
N LYS A 107 20.45 7.79 0.17
CA LYS A 107 21.03 6.63 -0.53
C LYS A 107 20.53 5.31 0.10
N ILE A 108 19.76 4.54 -0.66
CA ILE A 108 19.21 3.22 -0.31
C ILE A 108 19.14 2.33 -1.57
N GLU A 109 19.02 1.02 -1.39
CA GLU A 109 18.91 0.01 -2.48
C GLU A 109 17.48 -0.15 -3.02
N TYR A 110 16.66 0.89 -2.88
CA TYR A 110 15.23 0.89 -3.21
C TYR A 110 14.87 2.18 -3.95
N PRO A 111 13.87 2.19 -4.86
CA PRO A 111 13.49 3.40 -5.58
C PRO A 111 13.12 4.51 -4.61
N TYR A 112 13.66 5.71 -4.82
CA TYR A 112 13.53 6.83 -3.90
C TYR A 112 13.26 8.14 -4.63
N GLU A 113 12.19 8.83 -4.26
CA GLU A 113 11.81 10.13 -4.81
C GLU A 113 11.95 11.26 -3.78
N VAL A 114 12.47 12.40 -4.24
CA VAL A 114 12.55 13.62 -3.43
C VAL A 114 11.37 14.53 -3.76
N TYR A 115 10.44 14.66 -2.83
CA TYR A 115 9.26 15.50 -3.00
C TYR A 115 9.50 16.95 -2.57
N LYS A 116 8.91 17.86 -3.34
CA LYS A 116 8.93 19.32 -3.19
C LYS A 116 7.56 19.81 -2.70
N GLU A 117 7.46 21.10 -2.42
CA GLU A 117 6.21 21.74 -1.96
C GLU A 117 5.08 21.64 -3.00
N THR A 118 5.42 21.50 -4.28
CA THR A 118 4.46 21.35 -5.37
C THR A 118 3.92 19.93 -5.50
N ASP A 119 4.59 18.94 -4.90
CA ASP A 119 4.20 17.54 -4.97
C ASP A 119 3.13 17.22 -3.92
N HIS A 120 2.03 16.61 -4.36
CA HIS A 120 0.92 16.24 -3.50
C HIS A 120 0.15 15.05 -4.09
N CYS A 121 -0.44 14.25 -3.21
CA CYS A 121 -1.35 13.19 -3.58
C CYS A 121 -2.79 13.73 -3.64
N VAL A 122 -3.50 13.45 -4.73
CA VAL A 122 -4.89 13.90 -4.91
C VAL A 122 -5.85 12.89 -4.29
N ASP A 123 -6.62 13.31 -3.28
CA ASP A 123 -7.62 12.49 -2.58
C ASP A 123 -9.07 12.83 -2.96
N ASP A 124 -9.28 13.79 -3.88
CA ASP A 124 -10.60 14.17 -4.37
C ASP A 124 -11.19 13.12 -5.31
N VAL A 125 -12.25 12.43 -4.87
CA VAL A 125 -12.94 11.38 -5.64
C VAL A 125 -13.51 11.87 -6.97
N ASN A 126 -13.75 13.18 -7.13
CA ASN A 126 -14.30 13.75 -8.36
C ASN A 126 -13.22 14.02 -9.42
N SER A 127 -11.96 14.13 -9.01
CA SER A 127 -10.84 14.43 -9.91
C SER A 127 -10.51 13.27 -10.86
N LYS A 128 -9.94 13.60 -12.02
CA LYS A 128 -9.30 12.62 -12.92
C LYS A 128 -7.94 12.15 -12.42
N LEU A 129 -7.36 12.90 -11.50
CA LEU A 129 -6.07 12.62 -10.85
C LEU A 129 -6.22 11.89 -9.51
N TYR A 130 -7.43 11.42 -9.16
CA TYR A 130 -7.69 10.71 -7.92
C TYR A 130 -6.69 9.57 -7.67
N ASN A 131 -6.16 9.52 -6.45
CA ASN A 131 -5.13 8.58 -6.00
C ASN A 131 -3.86 8.62 -6.87
N LYS A 132 -3.39 9.83 -7.20
CA LYS A 132 -2.10 10.05 -7.86
C LYS A 132 -1.29 11.11 -7.13
N ILE A 133 0.01 10.90 -7.05
CA ILE A 133 0.99 11.89 -6.65
C ILE A 133 1.35 12.71 -7.88
N VAL A 134 1.14 14.01 -7.82
CA VAL A 134 1.34 14.93 -8.94
C VAL A 134 2.12 16.17 -8.50
N ASP A 135 2.87 16.73 -9.45
CA ASP A 135 3.47 18.05 -9.33
C ASP A 135 2.45 19.10 -9.81
N SER A 136 2.01 20.00 -8.92
CA SER A 136 0.98 21.01 -9.26
C SER A 136 1.35 21.90 -10.44
N THR A 137 2.64 22.02 -10.77
CA THR A 137 3.12 22.83 -11.88
C THR A 137 2.99 22.15 -13.24
N LYS A 138 2.73 20.84 -13.27
CA LYS A 138 2.71 20.00 -14.48
C LYS A 138 1.32 19.49 -14.83
N VAL A 139 0.31 19.79 -14.02
CA VAL A 139 -1.05 19.29 -14.20
C VAL A 139 -2.07 20.42 -14.22
N LYS A 140 -3.17 20.20 -14.95
CA LYS A 140 -4.34 21.06 -14.83
C LYS A 140 -5.12 20.64 -13.57
N ILE A 141 -5.23 21.55 -12.63
CA ILE A 141 -5.92 21.30 -11.35
C ILE A 141 -7.43 21.10 -11.62
N ASP A 142 -7.95 19.95 -11.22
CA ASP A 142 -9.38 19.60 -11.26
C ASP A 142 -9.90 19.01 -9.94
N TYR A 143 -9.11 19.13 -8.86
CA TYR A 143 -9.37 18.61 -7.52
C TYR A 143 -9.52 19.74 -6.50
N LYS A 144 -10.31 19.49 -5.46
CA LYS A 144 -10.55 20.40 -4.34
C LYS A 144 -9.82 20.00 -3.06
N SER A 145 -9.42 18.73 -2.95
CA SER A 145 -8.70 18.20 -1.80
C SER A 145 -7.43 17.48 -2.27
N LYS A 146 -6.41 17.53 -1.40
CA LYS A 146 -5.10 16.93 -1.63
C LYS A 146 -4.33 16.77 -0.32
N GLU A 147 -3.37 15.87 -0.35
CA GLU A 147 -2.40 15.64 0.70
C GLU A 147 -1.00 16.05 0.23
N HIS A 148 -0.42 17.07 0.88
CA HIS A 148 0.91 17.58 0.51
C HIS A 148 1.99 16.55 0.83
N MET A 149 2.82 16.19 -0.15
CA MET A 149 3.90 15.23 0.07
C MET A 149 5.03 15.86 0.87
N LYS A 150 5.33 17.15 0.67
CA LYS A 150 6.19 17.92 1.56
C LYS A 150 5.33 18.68 2.57
N PHE A 151 5.18 18.10 3.75
CA PHE A 151 4.34 18.60 4.83
C PHE A 151 5.18 19.38 5.87
N PRO A 152 4.81 20.61 6.29
CA PRO A 152 5.62 21.45 7.19
C PRO A 152 5.92 20.86 8.56
N LYS A 153 5.13 19.89 9.04
CA LYS A 153 5.37 19.20 10.32
C LYS A 153 6.27 17.97 10.19
N ASP A 154 6.93 17.78 9.04
CA ASP A 154 7.86 16.70 8.74
C ASP A 154 7.30 15.28 8.86
N TYR A 155 5.98 15.11 8.86
CA TYR A 155 5.34 13.79 8.93
C TYR A 155 5.67 12.90 7.71
N TYR A 156 6.05 13.51 6.58
CA TYR A 156 6.46 12.85 5.35
C TYR A 156 7.93 13.01 5.01
N LYS A 157 8.75 13.45 5.98
CA LYS A 157 10.20 13.59 5.80
C LYS A 157 10.84 12.29 5.30
N TYR A 158 10.29 11.15 5.70
CA TYR A 158 10.59 9.83 5.16
C TYR A 158 9.31 8.99 5.08
N GLY A 159 9.13 8.26 3.99
CA GLY A 159 8.03 7.32 3.85
C GLY A 159 8.14 6.36 2.67
N ILE A 160 7.14 5.51 2.52
CA ILE A 160 6.99 4.54 1.41
C ILE A 160 5.57 4.61 0.89
N VAL A 161 5.43 4.63 -0.43
CA VAL A 161 4.14 4.56 -1.11
C VAL A 161 3.62 3.11 -1.11
N VAL A 162 2.43 2.91 -0.54
CA VAL A 162 1.74 1.61 -0.56
C VAL A 162 0.82 1.57 -1.76
N ASN A 163 0.93 0.53 -2.62
CA ASN A 163 0.08 0.40 -3.80
C ASN A 163 -1.34 -0.10 -3.45
N HIS A 164 -2.03 0.65 -2.60
CA HIS A 164 -3.46 0.47 -2.36
C HIS A 164 -4.25 1.22 -3.44
N ASN A 165 -5.24 0.55 -4.01
CA ASN A 165 -6.17 1.13 -4.97
C ASN A 165 -5.47 1.77 -6.20
N HIS A 166 -4.42 1.10 -6.70
CA HIS A 166 -3.71 1.48 -7.93
C HIS A 166 -3.16 2.91 -7.90
N ILE A 167 -2.48 3.30 -6.83
CA ILE A 167 -1.87 4.64 -6.73
C ILE A 167 -0.88 4.85 -7.89
N ASP A 168 -0.96 6.01 -8.52
CA ASP A 168 -0.20 6.40 -9.73
C ASP A 168 -0.46 5.55 -10.98
N GLU A 169 -1.28 4.52 -10.89
CA GLU A 169 -1.65 3.62 -11.99
C GLU A 169 -3.01 3.97 -12.60
N TYR A 170 -3.38 3.28 -13.68
CA TYR A 170 -4.76 3.25 -14.16
C TYR A 170 -5.58 2.27 -13.32
N GLY A 171 -6.88 2.53 -13.16
CA GLY A 171 -7.79 1.60 -12.49
C GLY A 171 -8.07 1.89 -11.01
N ALA A 172 -7.58 3.02 -10.48
CA ALA A 172 -7.98 3.49 -9.15
C ALA A 172 -9.50 3.63 -9.07
N LYS A 173 -10.12 2.91 -8.12
CA LYS A 173 -11.55 2.99 -7.86
C LYS A 173 -11.85 4.18 -6.97
N LYS A 174 -12.52 5.18 -7.52
CA LYS A 174 -12.99 6.37 -6.80
C LYS A 174 -13.76 5.96 -5.52
N GLY A 175 -13.39 6.57 -4.39
CA GLY A 175 -14.02 6.32 -3.10
C GLY A 175 -13.54 5.07 -2.35
N ALA A 176 -12.60 4.28 -2.90
CA ALA A 176 -12.03 3.11 -2.23
C ALA A 176 -10.83 3.44 -1.32
N GLY A 177 -10.60 4.72 -1.03
CA GLY A 177 -9.48 5.24 -0.26
C GLY A 177 -8.27 5.52 -1.14
N SER A 178 -7.54 6.57 -0.80
CA SER A 178 -6.40 7.11 -1.56
C SER A 178 -5.23 7.47 -0.64
N CYS A 179 -4.08 7.81 -1.24
CA CYS A 179 -2.93 8.42 -0.56
C CYS A 179 -2.47 7.63 0.67
N ILE A 180 -2.26 6.33 0.50
CA ILE A 180 -1.84 5.45 1.60
C ILE A 180 -0.32 5.31 1.61
N PHE A 181 0.26 5.69 2.75
CA PHE A 181 1.71 5.67 2.95
C PHE A 181 2.09 4.92 4.23
N MET A 182 3.34 4.45 4.27
CA MET A 182 4.05 4.21 5.52
C MET A 182 4.92 5.41 5.83
N HIS A 183 4.80 6.04 7.01
CA HIS A 183 5.53 7.28 7.29
C HIS A 183 5.70 7.62 8.78
N ILE A 184 6.19 8.82 9.08
CA ILE A 184 6.52 9.26 10.44
C ILE A 184 5.33 9.95 11.10
N LYS A 185 4.84 9.38 12.21
CA LYS A 185 3.87 10.05 13.10
C LYS A 185 3.75 9.30 14.43
N LYS A 186 3.41 10.02 15.49
CA LYS A 186 3.18 9.45 16.85
C LYS A 186 1.73 9.03 17.11
N VAL A 187 0.77 9.56 16.35
CA VAL A 187 -0.67 9.37 16.56
C VAL A 187 -1.32 8.69 15.35
N PRO A 188 -2.46 8.00 15.53
CA PRO A 188 -3.21 7.40 14.42
C PRO A 188 -3.54 8.39 13.30
N THR A 189 -3.72 7.88 12.09
CA THR A 189 -3.91 8.66 10.86
C THR A 189 -5.33 8.52 10.29
N ALA A 190 -5.56 9.00 9.08
CA ALA A 190 -6.76 8.70 8.31
C ALA A 190 -6.71 7.35 7.56
N GLY A 191 -5.54 6.73 7.43
CA GLY A 191 -5.40 5.45 6.71
C GLY A 191 -3.96 4.95 6.52
N CYS A 192 -2.97 5.82 6.73
CA CYS A 192 -1.55 5.44 6.70
C CYS A 192 -1.11 4.59 7.90
N THR A 193 0.01 3.90 7.73
CA THR A 193 0.71 3.16 8.79
C THR A 193 1.91 3.98 9.26
N VAL A 194 2.04 4.23 10.57
CA VAL A 194 3.02 5.19 11.09
C VAL A 194 3.88 4.64 12.22
N MET A 195 5.11 5.13 12.26
CA MET A 195 6.16 4.79 13.23
C MET A 195 7.06 6.00 13.50
N ASN A 196 8.14 5.82 14.29
CA ASN A 196 9.11 6.90 14.47
C ASN A 196 10.11 6.98 13.31
N GLU A 197 10.82 8.12 13.20
CA GLU A 197 11.77 8.37 12.11
C GLU A 197 12.89 7.33 12.03
N ARG A 198 13.42 6.90 13.18
CA ARG A 198 14.49 5.91 13.24
C ARG A 198 14.05 4.59 12.60
N GLU A 199 12.88 4.10 12.99
CA GLU A 199 12.27 2.87 12.48
C GLU A 199 11.93 2.98 11.00
N MET A 200 11.39 4.12 10.55
CA MET A 200 11.08 4.35 9.14
C MET A 200 12.35 4.27 8.28
N LYS A 201 13.42 4.95 8.70
CA LYS A 201 14.72 4.90 8.00
C LYS A 201 15.33 3.50 8.03
N GLU A 202 15.16 2.76 9.12
CA GLU A 202 15.63 1.37 9.25
C GLU A 202 14.94 0.45 8.25
N ILE A 203 13.63 0.60 8.06
CA ILE A 203 12.86 -0.16 7.05
C ILE A 203 13.34 0.23 5.65
N MET A 204 13.44 1.53 5.34
CA MET A 204 13.84 1.99 4.00
C MET A 204 15.23 1.51 3.59
N LYS A 205 16.21 1.51 4.51
CA LYS A 205 17.56 0.99 4.24
C LYS A 205 17.59 -0.52 4.04
N TRP A 206 16.62 -1.24 4.59
CA TRP A 206 16.52 -2.69 4.47
C TRP A 206 15.87 -3.13 3.16
N LEU A 207 14.95 -2.32 2.61
CA LEU A 207 14.29 -2.64 1.34
C LEU A 207 15.28 -2.74 0.19
N ASN A 208 15.05 -3.72 -0.67
CA ASN A 208 15.82 -3.97 -1.88
C ASN A 208 14.86 -4.23 -3.05
N ALA A 209 15.02 -3.50 -4.16
CA ALA A 209 14.12 -3.57 -5.32
C ALA A 209 14.04 -4.98 -5.92
N ASP A 210 15.19 -5.67 -6.04
CA ASP A 210 15.32 -7.00 -6.64
C ASP A 210 14.68 -8.11 -5.80
N LYS A 211 14.33 -7.80 -4.55
CA LYS A 211 13.63 -8.72 -3.64
C LYS A 211 12.10 -8.58 -3.70
N ASN A 212 11.55 -7.74 -4.58
CA ASN A 212 10.11 -7.51 -4.77
C ASN A 212 9.35 -7.37 -3.44
N PRO A 213 9.67 -6.37 -2.61
CA PRO A 213 9.12 -6.27 -1.26
C PRO A 213 7.61 -6.02 -1.27
N LEU A 214 6.90 -6.75 -0.40
CA LEU A 214 5.46 -6.60 -0.22
C LEU A 214 5.10 -6.15 1.20
N LEU A 215 3.94 -5.52 1.33
CA LEU A 215 3.25 -5.31 2.60
C LEU A 215 2.11 -6.32 2.75
N LEU A 216 2.15 -7.12 3.80
CA LEU A 216 1.03 -7.93 4.28
C LEU A 216 0.47 -7.29 5.55
N GLN A 217 -0.74 -6.72 5.47
CA GLN A 217 -1.35 -5.96 6.57
C GLN A 217 -2.73 -6.51 6.91
N GLY A 218 -2.99 -6.79 8.19
CA GLY A 218 -4.28 -7.35 8.61
C GLY A 218 -4.40 -7.60 10.11
N THR A 219 -5.55 -8.13 10.52
CA THR A 219 -5.65 -8.82 11.82
C THR A 219 -4.81 -10.10 11.80
N LYS A 220 -4.51 -10.67 12.97
CA LYS A 220 -3.75 -11.94 13.05
C LYS A 220 -4.33 -13.05 12.16
N GLU A 221 -5.65 -13.16 12.10
CA GLU A 221 -6.37 -14.13 11.25
C GLU A 221 -6.16 -13.84 9.77
N VAL A 222 -6.35 -12.58 9.34
CA VAL A 222 -6.15 -12.16 7.95
C VAL A 222 -4.72 -12.39 7.50
N VAL A 223 -3.74 -11.99 8.31
CA VAL A 223 -2.32 -12.19 8.04
C VAL A 223 -2.02 -13.68 7.88
N THR A 224 -2.54 -14.53 8.78
CA THR A 224 -2.33 -15.99 8.70
C THR A 224 -2.91 -16.57 7.40
N GLY A 225 -4.10 -16.16 7.00
CA GLY A 225 -4.75 -16.62 5.77
C GLY A 225 -4.01 -16.18 4.50
N LEU A 226 -3.64 -14.90 4.42
CA LEU A 226 -2.94 -14.33 3.27
C LEU A 226 -1.49 -14.83 3.17
N TRP A 227 -0.81 -15.06 4.29
CA TRP A 227 0.55 -15.62 4.31
C TRP A 227 0.63 -16.95 3.56
N LYS A 228 -0.37 -17.83 3.73
CA LYS A 228 -0.42 -19.12 3.04
C LYS A 228 -0.38 -18.94 1.52
N ARG A 229 -1.01 -17.90 0.98
CA ARG A 229 -1.00 -17.61 -0.46
C ARG A 229 0.39 -17.19 -0.95
N ILE A 230 1.13 -16.42 -0.16
CA ILE A 230 2.52 -16.02 -0.46
C ILE A 230 3.46 -17.23 -0.44
N LYS A 231 3.23 -18.21 0.43
CA LYS A 231 4.02 -19.46 0.45
C LYS A 231 3.74 -20.39 -0.74
N LEU A 232 2.55 -20.27 -1.36
CA LEU A 232 2.11 -21.13 -2.46
C LEU A 232 2.48 -20.57 -3.84
N SER A 233 2.83 -19.29 -3.96
CA SER A 233 3.39 -18.74 -5.19
C SER A 233 4.82 -19.30 -5.39
N LYS A 234 4.92 -20.26 -6.30
CA LYS A 234 6.17 -20.79 -6.85
C LYS A 234 6.33 -20.28 -8.27
#